data_AF-A0A7K4B6W8-F1
#
_entry.id   AF-A0A7K4B6W8-F1
#
_cell.length_a   1.000
_cell.length_b   1.000
_cell.length_c   1.000
_cell.angle_alpha   90.00
_cell.angle_beta   90.00
_cell.angle_gamma   90.00
#
_symmetry.space_group_name_H-M   'P 1'
#
loop_
_entity.id
_entity.type
_entity.pdbx_description
1 polymer ?
#
loop_
_entity_poly.entity_id
_entity_poly.type
_entity_poly.pdbx_seq_one_letter_code
_entity_poly.pdbx_strand_id
1 'polypeptide(L)'
;MITPQNILRHELTGLDVQVKQANNQYLEGIIGMVVEETRHMVLVKTNDRIRNIAKNGVTFRITLPSGTCVDVDGKALVMAPEKRINMRIKR
;
A
#
# COMPACT_ATOMS: atom_id res chain seq x y z
N MET A 1 15.42 -1.72 -7.47
CA MET A 1 14.70 -2.92 -6.96
C MET A 1 13.98 -2.53 -5.68
N ILE A 2 12.71 -2.91 -5.54
CA ILE A 2 11.93 -2.64 -4.32
C ILE A 2 12.33 -3.62 -3.21
N THR A 3 12.43 -3.12 -1.98
CA THR A 3 12.88 -3.83 -0.78
C THR A 3 12.05 -3.35 0.42
N PRO A 4 12.02 -4.10 1.54
CA PRO A 4 11.33 -3.65 2.74
C PRO A 4 11.84 -2.29 3.26
N GLN A 5 13.11 -1.97 3.07
CA GLN A 5 13.74 -0.74 3.57
C GLN A 5 13.40 0.50 2.71
N ASN A 6 13.03 0.31 1.44
CA ASN A 6 12.79 1.41 0.51
C ASN A 6 11.34 1.49 -0.02
N ILE A 7 10.46 0.55 0.34
CA ILE A 7 9.06 0.49 -0.14
C ILE A 7 8.30 1.81 0.00
N LEU A 8 8.51 2.54 1.10
CA LEU A 8 7.85 3.84 1.32
C LEU A 8 8.18 4.89 0.26
N ARG A 9 9.25 4.71 -0.52
CA ARG A 9 9.71 5.61 -1.59
C ARG A 9 9.55 5.01 -2.99
N HIS A 10 8.99 3.81 -3.11
CA HIS A 10 8.84 3.10 -4.38
C HIS A 10 7.40 3.12 -4.90
N GLU A 11 7.27 2.85 -6.19
CA GLU A 11 6.00 2.57 -6.87
C GLU A 11 5.33 1.34 -6.23
N LEU A 12 4.05 1.47 -5.89
CA LEU A 12 3.25 0.36 -5.34
C LEU A 12 2.35 -0.28 -6.40
N THR A 13 2.11 0.40 -7.51
CA THR A 13 1.30 -0.11 -8.63
C THR A 13 1.87 -1.43 -9.16
N GLY A 14 1.00 -2.41 -9.35
CA GLY A 14 1.34 -3.75 -9.80
C GLY A 14 1.74 -4.73 -8.69
N LEU A 15 1.82 -4.29 -7.43
CA LEU A 15 2.09 -5.18 -6.29
C LEU A 15 0.81 -5.80 -5.74
N ASP A 16 0.91 -7.05 -5.30
CA ASP A 16 -0.15 -7.69 -4.53
C ASP A 16 -0.19 -7.12 -3.11
N VAL A 17 -1.41 -6.87 -2.63
CA VAL A 17 -1.66 -6.25 -1.34
C VAL A 17 -2.84 -6.92 -0.63
N GLN A 18 -2.72 -7.00 0.70
CA GLN A 18 -3.79 -7.35 1.61
C GLN A 18 -3.98 -6.24 2.65
N VAL A 19 -5.23 -5.89 2.96
CA VAL A 19 -5.53 -5.09 4.15
C VAL A 19 -5.43 -5.98 5.38
N LYS A 20 -4.35 -5.83 6.16
CA LYS A 20 -4.07 -6.68 7.32
C LYS A 20 -4.86 -6.25 8.55
N GLN A 21 -5.00 -4.95 8.74
CA GLN A 21 -5.75 -4.30 9.83
C GLN A 21 -6.33 -2.98 9.33
N ALA A 22 -7.51 -2.61 9.82
CA ALA A 22 -8.13 -1.34 9.48
C ALA A 22 -9.04 -0.82 10.59
N ASN A 23 -9.12 0.50 10.76
CA ASN A 23 -10.09 1.12 11.66
C ASN A 23 -11.54 0.79 11.28
N ASN A 24 -11.79 0.62 9.98
CA ASN A 24 -13.03 0.07 9.47
C ASN A 24 -12.86 -1.43 9.21
N GLN A 25 -13.43 -2.26 10.08
CA GLN A 25 -13.29 -3.72 10.03
C GLN A 25 -13.79 -4.34 8.71
N TYR A 26 -14.70 -3.69 7.97
CA TYR A 26 -15.17 -4.18 6.66
C TYR A 26 -14.09 -4.12 5.57
N LEU A 27 -12.98 -3.42 5.82
CA LEU A 27 -11.83 -3.38 4.90
C LEU A 27 -10.84 -4.53 5.16
N GLU A 28 -10.86 -5.12 6.35
CA GLU A 28 -9.91 -6.17 6.72
C GLU A 28 -10.08 -7.41 5.84
N GLY A 29 -8.96 -7.97 5.39
CA GLY A 29 -8.96 -9.15 4.52
C GLY A 29 -9.23 -8.85 3.04
N ILE A 30 -9.44 -7.60 2.63
CA ILE A 30 -9.42 -7.26 1.20
C ILE A 30 -8.04 -7.62 0.63
N ILE A 31 -8.03 -8.44 -0.43
CA ILE A 31 -6.83 -8.91 -1.13
C ILE A 31 -6.97 -8.58 -2.62
N GLY A 32 -5.90 -8.12 -3.23
CA GLY A 32 -5.85 -7.90 -4.67
C GLY A 32 -4.56 -7.23 -5.11
N MET A 33 -4.57 -6.66 -6.31
CA MET A 33 -3.42 -5.96 -6.88
C MET A 33 -3.63 -4.44 -6.85
N VAL A 34 -2.61 -3.68 -6.50
CA VAL A 34 -2.65 -2.22 -6.61
C VAL A 34 -2.67 -1.83 -8.09
N VAL A 35 -3.70 -1.11 -8.51
CA VAL A 35 -3.81 -0.60 -9.90
C VAL A 35 -3.52 0.89 -10.00
N GLU A 36 -3.71 1.63 -8.91
CA GLU A 36 -3.41 3.06 -8.85
C GLU A 36 -3.17 3.48 -7.40
N GLU A 37 -2.34 4.50 -7.23
CA GLU A 37 -2.10 5.16 -5.95
C GLU A 37 -2.27 6.68 -6.11
N THR A 38 -3.08 7.28 -5.24
CA THR A 38 -3.20 8.74 -5.14
C THR A 38 -2.59 9.22 -3.83
N ARG A 39 -2.65 10.53 -3.56
CA ARG A 39 -2.17 11.10 -2.29
C ARG A 39 -2.74 10.40 -1.04
N HIS A 40 -4.01 10.01 -1.09
CA HIS A 40 -4.75 9.50 0.09
C HIS A 40 -5.29 8.08 -0.08
N MET A 41 -5.34 7.57 -1.30
CA MET A 41 -5.99 6.29 -1.61
C MET A 41 -5.01 5.32 -2.27
N VAL A 42 -5.26 4.04 -2.05
CA VAL A 42 -4.73 2.93 -2.85
C VAL A 42 -5.93 2.25 -3.50
N LEU A 43 -5.92 2.15 -4.82
CA LEU A 43 -6.94 1.46 -5.59
C LEU A 43 -6.51 0.01 -5.79
N VAL A 44 -7.29 -0.91 -5.26
CA VAL A 44 -6.98 -2.35 -5.27
C VAL A 44 -7.99 -3.06 -6.16
N LYS A 45 -7.51 -3.69 -7.22
CA LYS A 45 -8.31 -4.60 -8.05
C LYS A 45 -8.44 -5.94 -7.32
N THR A 46 -9.65 -6.22 -6.86
CA THR A 46 -10.09 -7.51 -6.32
C THR A 46 -10.69 -8.36 -7.45
N ASN A 47 -11.10 -9.58 -7.15
CA ASN A 47 -11.70 -10.48 -8.14
C ASN A 47 -13.01 -9.91 -8.75
N ASP A 48 -13.76 -9.12 -7.98
CA ASP A 48 -15.08 -8.61 -8.35
C ASP A 48 -15.07 -7.16 -8.84
N ARG A 49 -14.17 -6.31 -8.33
CA ARG A 49 -14.20 -4.86 -8.60
C ARG A 49 -12.89 -4.17 -8.23
N ILE A 50 -12.84 -2.85 -8.42
CA ILE A 50 -11.81 -2.00 -7.84
C ILE A 50 -12.31 -1.43 -6.52
N ARG A 51 -11.48 -1.49 -5.49
CA ARG A 51 -11.72 -0.96 -4.15
C ARG A 51 -10.85 0.26 -3.93
N ASN A 52 -11.46 1.36 -3.52
CA ASN A 52 -10.72 2.56 -3.14
C ASN A 52 -10.47 2.49 -1.63
N ILE A 53 -9.24 2.22 -1.23
CA ILE A 53 -8.87 2.02 0.17
C ILE A 53 -8.13 3.27 0.65
N ALA A 54 -8.65 3.91 1.70
CA ALA A 54 -7.97 5.04 2.32
C ALA A 54 -6.68 4.55 2.99
N LYS A 55 -5.59 5.28 2.77
CA LYS A 55 -4.28 4.96 3.35
C LYS A 55 -4.29 5.12 4.87
N ASN A 56 -4.94 6.17 5.37
CA ASN A 56 -4.95 6.44 6.81
C ASN A 56 -5.85 5.44 7.56
N GLY A 57 -5.35 4.91 8.67
CA GLY A 57 -6.08 3.94 9.49
C GLY A 57 -6.11 2.53 8.91
N VAL A 58 -5.20 2.21 7.99
CA VAL A 58 -5.05 0.89 7.36
C VAL A 58 -3.59 0.44 7.41
N THR A 59 -3.36 -0.82 7.77
CA THR A 59 -2.07 -1.49 7.58
C THR A 59 -2.15 -2.39 6.34
N PHE A 60 -1.31 -2.11 5.35
CA PHE A 60 -1.20 -2.90 4.13
C PHE A 60 -0.09 -3.93 4.27
N ARG A 61 -0.40 -5.20 4.02
CA ARG A 61 0.59 -6.25 3.78
C ARG A 61 0.87 -6.31 2.29
N ILE A 62 2.07 -5.94 1.88
CA ILE A 62 2.46 -5.84 0.47
C ILE A 62 3.44 -6.97 0.15
N THR A 63 3.17 -7.71 -0.92
CA THR A 63 4.06 -8.74 -1.44
C THR A 63 5.02 -8.12 -2.45
N LEU A 64 6.32 -8.19 -2.16
CA LEU A 64 7.37 -7.70 -3.04
C LEU A 64 7.65 -8.72 -4.17
N PRO A 65 8.28 -8.29 -5.29
CA PRO A 65 8.70 -9.20 -6.36
C PRO A 65 9.66 -10.32 -5.90
N SER A 66 10.34 -10.15 -4.77
CA SER A 66 11.16 -11.19 -4.13
C SER A 66 10.34 -12.30 -3.46
N GLY A 67 9.01 -12.16 -3.37
CA GLY A 67 8.12 -12.99 -2.55
C GLY A 67 8.08 -12.59 -1.07
N THR A 68 8.87 -11.60 -0.65
CA THR A 68 8.87 -11.09 0.72
C THR A 68 7.61 -10.26 0.99
N CYS A 69 6.91 -10.52 2.09
CA CYS A 69 5.80 -9.70 2.54
C CYS A 69 6.28 -8.65 3.56
N VAL A 70 5.81 -7.41 3.42
CA VAL A 70 6.08 -6.31 4.35
C VAL A 70 4.78 -5.64 4.77
N ASP A 71 4.62 -5.42 6.07
CA ASP A 71 3.49 -4.67 6.62
C ASP A 71 3.85 -3.18 6.68
N VAL A 72 3.03 -2.35 6.04
CA VAL A 72 3.21 -0.91 5.91
C VAL A 72 2.00 -0.21 6.52
N ASP A 73 2.26 0.65 7.52
CA ASP A 73 1.27 1.61 7.99
C ASP A 73 0.93 2.57 6.84
N GLY A 74 -0.31 2.54 6.38
CA GLY A 74 -0.76 3.38 5.29
C GLY A 74 -0.64 4.88 5.61
N LYS A 75 -0.61 5.29 6.89
CA LYS A 75 -0.29 6.67 7.27
C LYS A 75 1.08 7.12 6.75
N ALA A 76 2.06 6.23 6.69
CA ALA A 76 3.39 6.52 6.13
C ALA A 76 3.37 6.72 4.60
N LEU A 77 2.29 6.29 3.93
CA LEU A 77 2.09 6.45 2.50
C LEU A 77 1.27 7.70 2.14
N VAL A 78 0.82 8.53 3.10
CA VAL A 78 -0.06 9.69 2.87
C VAL A 78 0.71 10.85 2.21
N MET A 79 1.00 10.65 0.94
CA MET A 79 1.67 11.56 0.02
C MET A 79 1.46 11.02 -1.40
N ALA A 80 1.51 11.90 -2.40
CA ALA A 80 1.46 11.45 -3.79
C ALA A 80 2.71 10.62 -4.14
N PRO A 81 2.62 9.57 -4.98
CA PRO A 81 3.72 8.65 -5.26
C PRO A 81 5.02 9.36 -5.66
N GLU A 82 4.94 10.35 -6.53
CA GLU A 82 6.06 11.13 -7.05
C GLU A 82 6.76 11.95 -5.97
N LYS A 83 6.02 12.37 -4.94
CA LYS A 83 6.58 13.11 -3.81
C LYS A 83 7.25 12.17 -2.79
N ARG A 84 6.89 10.88 -2.74
CA ARG A 84 7.50 9.90 -1.83
C ARG A 84 8.95 9.58 -2.18
N ILE A 85 9.36 9.72 -3.44
CA ILE A 85 10.71 9.41 -3.92
C ILE A 85 11.79 10.15 -3.10
N ASN A 86 11.53 11.42 -2.76
CA ASN A 86 12.48 12.28 -2.02
C ASN A 86 12.21 12.34 -0.50
N MET A 87 11.27 11.54 0.01
CA MET A 87 10.87 11.59 1.41
C MET A 87 12.02 11.18 2.33
N ARG A 88 12.37 11.96 3.35
CA ARG A 88 13.31 11.53 4.40
C ARG A 88 12.61 10.63 5.41
N ILE A 89 12.96 9.35 5.44
CA ILE A 89 12.50 8.41 6.47
C ILE A 89 13.37 8.65 7.71
N LYS A 90 12.76 9.14 8.79
CA LYS A 90 13.44 9.22 10.09
C LYS A 90 13.57 7.79 10.62
N ARG A 91 14.79 7.40 11.00
CA ARG A 91 15.06 6.14 11.69
C ARG A 91 14.59 6.23 13.13
#